data_AF-A0A9X2YXX5-F1
#
_entry.id   AF-A0A9X2YXX5-F1
#
_cell.length_a   1.000
_cell.length_b   1.000
_cell.length_c   1.000
_cell.angle_alpha   90.00
_cell.angle_beta   90.00
_cell.angle_gamma   90.00
#
_symmetry.space_group_name_H-M   'P 1'
#
loop_
_entity.id
_entity.type
_entity.pdbx_description
1 polymer ?
#
loop_
_entity_poly.entity_id
_entity_poly.type
_entity_poly.pdbx_seq_one_letter_code
_entity_poly.pdbx_strand_id
1 'polypeptide(L)'
;MDRHGVDGASMRRVAQRLGVNPTSLYNHVPDRAAMIEDVRALVSARIDSAPLREMPWEEGLVAWARSYRRAFARHHRAVPLLMTTRASAPVLLAEYEDFVVAAERVGWPSEEVLPLLTAFESFILGSVLDMSGPTVVYDPVGQEDRFPRFSAAYSAVQQRQSDDPIATRAFERGLAMLVASARPEGRERPSTTPLPDAAELARAVVDAHAGGRWAEITAQFDDTMRAGLTEEGLAEGWAYLAGLAGAYERHGDTAVVRAGDFTVTTTPMVFEAGDFVARITFRDDHTIAGLYILNHDPKTSE
;
A
#
# COMPACT_ATOMS: atom_id res chain seq x y z
N MET A 1 -29.69 -16.48 -1.15
CA MET A 1 -29.13 -15.12 -0.98
C MET A 1 -29.49 -14.25 -2.16
N ASP A 2 -29.28 -14.68 -3.42
CA ASP A 2 -29.62 -13.90 -4.63
C ASP A 2 -31.01 -13.26 -4.66
N ARG A 3 -32.06 -13.98 -4.21
CA ARG A 3 -33.44 -13.46 -4.19
C ARG A 3 -33.74 -12.51 -3.03
N HIS A 4 -33.16 -12.74 -1.86
CA HIS A 4 -33.59 -12.11 -0.60
C HIS A 4 -32.45 -11.39 0.14
N GLY A 5 -31.28 -11.22 -0.50
CA GLY A 5 -30.09 -10.64 0.09
C GLY A 5 -29.70 -11.27 1.43
N VAL A 6 -29.41 -10.41 2.40
CA VAL A 6 -28.99 -10.74 3.77
C VAL A 6 -30.01 -11.62 4.51
N ASP A 7 -31.31 -11.35 4.34
CA ASP A 7 -32.39 -12.15 4.95
C ASP A 7 -32.46 -13.56 4.37
N GLY A 8 -31.95 -13.73 3.16
CA GLY A 8 -31.81 -15.02 2.50
C GLY A 8 -30.73 -15.92 3.11
N ALA A 9 -29.81 -15.38 3.90
CA ALA A 9 -28.76 -16.12 4.59
C ALA A 9 -29.24 -16.62 5.95
N SER A 10 -30.17 -17.57 5.93
CA SER A 10 -30.74 -18.16 7.15
C SER A 10 -30.70 -19.67 7.08
N MET A 11 -30.07 -20.32 8.07
CA MET A 11 -29.99 -21.78 8.18
C MET A 11 -31.38 -22.42 8.09
N ARG A 12 -32.36 -21.86 8.81
CA ARG A 12 -33.76 -22.34 8.78
C ARG A 12 -34.38 -22.22 7.38
N ARG A 13 -34.19 -21.09 6.70
CA ARG A 13 -34.76 -20.86 5.35
C ARG A 13 -34.13 -21.80 4.32
N VAL A 14 -32.83 -22.06 4.45
CA VAL A 14 -32.11 -23.02 3.58
C VAL A 14 -32.61 -24.45 3.83
N ALA A 15 -32.71 -24.88 5.08
CA ALA A 15 -33.25 -26.20 5.42
C ALA A 15 -34.68 -26.40 4.89
N GLN A 16 -35.55 -25.40 5.06
CA GLN A 16 -36.91 -25.42 4.52
C GLN A 16 -36.92 -25.53 2.98
N ARG A 17 -36.05 -24.79 2.30
CA ARG A 17 -35.93 -24.80 0.83
C ARG A 17 -35.44 -26.16 0.32
N LEU A 18 -34.58 -26.84 1.07
CA LEU A 18 -34.05 -28.17 0.77
C LEU A 18 -34.99 -29.31 1.20
N GLY A 19 -36.06 -29.02 1.96
CA GLY A 19 -36.99 -30.03 2.46
C GLY A 19 -36.38 -30.92 3.56
N VAL A 20 -35.32 -30.45 4.24
CA VAL A 20 -34.61 -31.20 5.29
C VAL A 20 -34.82 -30.58 6.67
N ASN A 21 -34.55 -31.35 7.72
CA ASN A 21 -34.53 -30.83 9.08
C ASN A 21 -33.31 -29.90 9.26
N PRO A 22 -33.44 -28.74 9.94
CA PRO A 22 -32.30 -27.86 10.25
C PRO A 22 -31.10 -28.58 10.88
N THR A 23 -31.32 -29.57 11.76
CA THR A 23 -30.24 -30.35 12.38
C THR A 23 -29.37 -31.07 11.33
N SER A 24 -29.96 -31.57 10.25
CA SER A 24 -29.21 -32.20 9.15
C SER A 24 -28.30 -31.20 8.44
N LEU A 25 -28.70 -29.93 8.32
CA LEU A 25 -27.89 -28.89 7.71
C LEU A 25 -26.68 -28.53 8.59
N TYR A 26 -26.87 -28.48 9.91
CA TYR A 26 -25.79 -28.20 10.87
C TYR A 26 -24.66 -29.24 10.86
N ASN A 27 -24.94 -30.47 10.44
CA ASN A 27 -23.91 -31.51 10.26
C ASN A 27 -22.96 -31.24 9.09
N HIS A 28 -23.39 -30.42 8.12
CA HIS A 28 -22.57 -30.06 6.96
C HIS A 28 -22.01 -28.64 7.07
N VAL A 29 -22.80 -27.72 7.63
CA VAL A 29 -22.46 -26.31 7.74
C VAL A 29 -22.77 -25.85 9.17
N PRO A 30 -21.75 -25.63 10.02
CA PRO A 30 -21.94 -25.52 11.46
C PRO A 30 -22.71 -24.26 11.88
N ASP A 31 -22.63 -23.19 11.11
CA ASP A 31 -23.32 -21.94 11.42
C ASP A 31 -23.57 -21.09 10.17
N ARG A 32 -24.19 -19.92 10.39
CA ARG A 32 -24.48 -18.95 9.32
C ARG A 32 -23.20 -18.39 8.69
N ALA A 33 -22.13 -18.21 9.45
CA ALA A 33 -20.89 -17.64 8.94
C ALA A 33 -20.20 -18.62 8.00
N ALA A 34 -20.12 -19.91 8.37
CA ALA A 34 -19.63 -20.97 7.49
C ALA A 34 -20.45 -21.08 6.21
N MET A 35 -21.78 -20.97 6.29
CA MET A 35 -22.64 -20.96 5.09
C MET A 35 -22.35 -19.77 4.17
N ILE A 36 -22.06 -18.60 4.74
CA ILE A 36 -21.70 -17.41 3.97
C ILE A 36 -20.36 -17.62 3.28
N GLU A 37 -19.41 -18.26 3.97
CA GLU A 37 -18.10 -18.56 3.43
C GLU A 37 -18.13 -19.60 2.32
N ASP A 38 -18.98 -20.63 2.44
CA ASP A 38 -19.24 -21.58 1.36
C ASP A 38 -19.81 -20.88 0.11
N VAL A 39 -20.75 -19.94 0.32
CA VAL A 39 -21.29 -19.15 -0.79
C VAL A 39 -20.22 -18.23 -1.39
N ARG A 40 -19.35 -17.63 -0.56
CA ARG A 40 -18.20 -16.86 -1.04
C ARG A 40 -17.32 -17.70 -1.93
N ALA A 41 -16.96 -18.90 -1.48
CA ALA A 41 -16.11 -19.82 -2.25
C ALA A 41 -16.75 -20.15 -3.60
N LEU A 42 -18.06 -20.44 -3.62
CA LEU A 42 -18.79 -20.74 -4.86
C LEU A 42 -18.84 -19.57 -5.84
N VAL A 43 -18.98 -18.34 -5.35
CA VAL A 43 -18.98 -17.14 -6.21
C VAL A 43 -17.56 -16.82 -6.69
N SER A 44 -16.58 -16.86 -5.79
CA SER A 44 -15.19 -16.51 -6.06
C SER A 44 -14.54 -17.50 -7.02
N ALA A 45 -14.86 -18.79 -6.96
CA ALA A 45 -14.38 -19.80 -7.91
C ALA A 45 -14.74 -19.54 -9.40
N ARG A 46 -15.53 -18.51 -9.70
CA ARG A 46 -15.83 -18.04 -11.07
C ARG A 46 -14.99 -16.84 -11.50
N ILE A 47 -14.19 -16.27 -10.60
CA ILE A 47 -13.19 -15.26 -10.90
C ILE A 47 -12.06 -15.97 -11.64
N ASP A 48 -11.56 -15.30 -12.67
CA ASP A 48 -10.40 -15.80 -13.42
C ASP A 48 -9.21 -14.90 -13.10
N SER A 49 -8.29 -15.42 -12.29
CA SER A 49 -7.02 -14.76 -11.93
C SER A 49 -5.88 -15.11 -12.86
N ALA A 50 -6.05 -16.07 -13.80
CA ALA A 50 -4.99 -16.46 -14.73
C ALA A 50 -4.41 -15.28 -15.54
N PRO A 51 -5.20 -14.30 -16.00
CA PRO A 51 -4.66 -13.11 -16.69
C PRO A 51 -3.64 -12.31 -15.86
N LEU A 52 -3.74 -12.28 -14.53
CA LEU A 52 -2.75 -11.60 -13.68
C LEU A 52 -1.36 -12.25 -13.78
N ARG A 53 -1.32 -13.57 -13.99
CA ARG A 53 -0.08 -14.33 -14.16
C ARG A 53 0.43 -14.31 -15.59
N GLU A 54 -0.48 -14.35 -16.57
CA GLU A 54 -0.18 -14.67 -17.96
C GLU A 54 -0.05 -13.44 -18.88
N MET A 55 -0.63 -12.30 -18.50
CA MET A 55 -0.69 -11.09 -19.33
C MET A 55 0.16 -9.96 -18.77
N PRO A 56 0.49 -8.93 -19.58
CA PRO A 56 0.99 -7.66 -19.06
C PRO A 56 0.07 -7.11 -17.97
N TRP A 57 0.66 -6.48 -16.95
CA TRP A 57 -0.04 -6.08 -15.72
C TRP A 57 -1.37 -5.35 -15.96
N GLU A 58 -1.37 -4.32 -16.81
CA GLU A 58 -2.57 -3.55 -17.11
C GLU A 58 -3.66 -4.39 -17.78
N GLU A 59 -3.27 -5.22 -18.74
CA GLU A 59 -4.19 -6.10 -19.47
C GLU A 59 -4.75 -7.18 -18.54
N GLY A 60 -3.90 -7.74 -17.68
CA GLY A 60 -4.26 -8.71 -16.65
C GLY A 60 -5.25 -8.14 -15.64
N LEU A 61 -5.01 -6.93 -15.13
CA LEU A 61 -5.93 -6.23 -14.24
C LEU A 61 -7.31 -6.01 -14.88
N VAL A 62 -7.34 -5.58 -16.15
CA VAL A 62 -8.59 -5.36 -16.88
C VAL A 62 -9.36 -6.68 -17.03
N ALA A 63 -8.69 -7.76 -17.44
CA ALA A 63 -9.31 -9.06 -17.64
C ALA A 63 -9.83 -9.65 -16.32
N TRP A 64 -9.02 -9.59 -15.26
CA TRP A 64 -9.38 -10.04 -13.91
C TRP A 64 -10.57 -9.26 -13.36
N ALA A 65 -10.54 -7.92 -13.39
CA ALA A 65 -11.62 -7.08 -12.88
C ALA A 65 -12.95 -7.33 -13.60
N ARG A 66 -12.92 -7.54 -14.93
CA ARG A 66 -14.10 -7.92 -15.71
C ARG A 66 -14.62 -9.30 -15.33
N SER A 67 -13.73 -10.28 -15.10
CA SER A 67 -14.11 -11.61 -14.64
C SER A 67 -14.76 -11.57 -13.27
N TYR A 68 -14.15 -10.81 -12.36
CA TYR A 68 -14.67 -10.56 -11.02
C TYR A 68 -16.06 -9.95 -11.06
N ARG A 69 -16.25 -8.85 -11.80
CA ARG A 69 -17.57 -8.22 -11.96
C ARG A 69 -18.62 -9.19 -12.50
N ARG A 70 -18.28 -10.00 -13.51
CA ARG A 70 -19.18 -11.01 -14.07
C ARG A 70 -19.55 -12.10 -13.07
N ALA A 71 -18.59 -12.57 -12.27
CA ALA A 71 -18.82 -13.57 -11.23
C ALA A 71 -19.89 -13.09 -10.24
N PHE A 72 -19.83 -11.82 -9.84
CA PHE A 72 -20.76 -11.26 -8.86
C PHE A 72 -22.04 -10.64 -9.44
N ALA A 73 -22.13 -10.39 -10.75
CA ALA A 73 -23.29 -9.74 -11.38
C ALA A 73 -24.64 -10.42 -11.07
N ARG A 74 -24.68 -11.76 -11.08
CA ARG A 74 -25.90 -12.54 -10.73
C ARG A 74 -26.17 -12.62 -9.23
N HIS A 75 -25.22 -12.21 -8.42
CA HIS A 75 -25.21 -12.30 -6.96
C HIS A 75 -25.15 -10.93 -6.28
N HIS A 76 -25.54 -9.85 -6.96
CA HIS A 76 -25.48 -8.47 -6.44
C HIS A 76 -26.12 -8.31 -5.05
N ARG A 77 -27.25 -8.99 -4.77
CA ARG A 77 -27.89 -8.93 -3.44
C ARG A 77 -27.09 -9.63 -2.33
N ALA A 78 -26.16 -10.51 -2.67
CA ALA A 78 -25.28 -11.18 -1.73
C ALA A 78 -24.01 -10.36 -1.42
N VAL A 79 -23.63 -9.40 -2.27
CA VAL A 79 -22.42 -8.57 -2.09
C VAL A 79 -22.32 -7.94 -0.70
N PRO A 80 -23.35 -7.26 -0.14
CA PRO A 80 -23.23 -6.66 1.19
C PRO A 80 -22.91 -7.68 2.29
N LEU A 81 -23.42 -8.90 2.15
CA LEU A 81 -23.17 -9.97 3.11
C LEU A 81 -21.74 -10.50 3.02
N LEU A 82 -21.25 -10.66 1.79
CA LEU A 82 -19.90 -11.11 1.51
C LEU A 82 -18.87 -10.03 1.89
N MET A 83 -19.17 -8.74 1.77
CA MET A 83 -18.22 -7.70 2.16
C MET A 83 -18.15 -7.42 3.67
N THR A 84 -19.18 -7.81 4.44
CA THR A 84 -19.26 -7.52 5.89
C THR A 84 -18.87 -8.70 6.77
N THR A 85 -18.37 -9.78 6.17
CA THR A 85 -17.92 -10.98 6.88
C THR A 85 -16.46 -11.29 6.52
N ARG A 86 -15.68 -11.79 7.49
CA ARG A 86 -14.29 -12.20 7.24
C ARG A 86 -14.26 -13.29 6.19
N ALA A 87 -13.36 -13.15 5.22
CA ALA A 87 -13.10 -14.13 4.20
C ALA A 87 -11.87 -14.97 4.57
N SER A 88 -11.98 -16.28 4.44
CA SER A 88 -10.90 -17.26 4.64
C SER A 88 -10.96 -18.41 3.62
N ALA A 89 -11.83 -18.32 2.60
CA ALA A 89 -12.00 -19.32 1.57
C ALA A 89 -10.70 -19.48 0.77
N PRO A 90 -10.10 -20.69 0.73
CA PRO A 90 -8.82 -20.92 0.06
C PRO A 90 -8.81 -20.51 -1.42
N VAL A 91 -9.93 -20.68 -2.12
CA VAL A 91 -10.06 -20.30 -3.54
C VAL A 91 -9.88 -18.79 -3.74
N LEU A 92 -10.47 -17.97 -2.87
CA LEU A 92 -10.34 -16.52 -2.92
C LEU A 92 -8.92 -16.07 -2.53
N LEU A 93 -8.34 -16.69 -1.50
CA LEU A 93 -6.99 -16.38 -1.07
C LEU A 93 -5.95 -16.70 -2.15
N ALA A 94 -6.14 -17.77 -2.91
CA ALA A 94 -5.28 -18.10 -4.06
C ALA A 94 -5.36 -17.03 -5.16
N GLU A 95 -6.55 -16.50 -5.45
CA GLU A 95 -6.71 -15.40 -6.42
C GLU A 95 -6.04 -14.10 -5.94
N TYR A 96 -6.10 -13.81 -4.64
CA TYR A 96 -5.39 -12.67 -4.07
C TYR A 96 -3.88 -12.86 -4.06
N GLU A 97 -3.40 -14.08 -3.84
CA GLU A 97 -1.97 -14.41 -3.99
C GLU A 97 -1.49 -14.10 -5.41
N ASP A 98 -2.27 -14.48 -6.44
CA ASP A 98 -1.95 -14.15 -7.83
C ASP A 98 -1.85 -12.64 -8.07
N PHE A 99 -2.75 -11.87 -7.44
CA PHE A 99 -2.72 -10.41 -7.50
C PHE A 99 -1.46 -9.84 -6.82
N VAL A 100 -1.12 -10.34 -5.63
CA VAL A 100 0.07 -9.92 -4.88
C VAL A 100 1.33 -10.15 -5.69
N VAL A 101 1.52 -11.38 -6.20
CA VAL A 101 2.66 -11.75 -7.03
C VAL A 101 2.76 -10.87 -8.28
N ALA A 102 1.63 -10.58 -8.93
CA ALA A 102 1.60 -9.75 -10.12
C ALA A 102 1.90 -8.26 -9.81
N ALA A 103 1.44 -7.74 -8.67
CA ALA A 103 1.70 -6.37 -8.23
C ALA A 103 3.18 -6.16 -7.85
N GLU A 104 3.76 -7.08 -7.08
CA GLU A 104 5.17 -7.03 -6.69
C GLU A 104 6.10 -7.10 -7.91
N ARG A 105 5.72 -7.90 -8.92
CA ARG A 105 6.48 -8.00 -10.19
C ARG A 105 6.59 -6.67 -10.94
N VAL A 106 5.62 -5.76 -10.77
CA VAL A 106 5.68 -4.40 -11.35
C VAL A 106 6.17 -3.33 -10.37
N GLY A 107 6.66 -3.74 -9.20
CA GLY A 107 7.35 -2.87 -8.25
C GLY A 107 6.48 -2.25 -7.16
N TRP A 108 5.27 -2.76 -6.92
CA TRP A 108 4.52 -2.37 -5.73
C TRP A 108 5.21 -2.90 -4.48
N PRO A 109 5.42 -2.07 -3.44
CA PRO A 109 5.93 -2.53 -2.15
C PRO A 109 4.84 -3.31 -1.42
N SER A 110 5.21 -4.38 -0.69
CA SER A 110 4.26 -5.33 -0.10
C SER A 110 3.23 -4.67 0.83
N GLU A 111 3.60 -3.58 1.52
CA GLU A 111 2.70 -2.82 2.39
C GLU A 111 1.57 -2.08 1.65
N GLU A 112 1.75 -1.78 0.36
CA GLU A 112 0.76 -1.06 -0.47
C GLU A 112 -0.13 -2.00 -1.31
N VAL A 113 0.23 -3.29 -1.40
CA VAL A 113 -0.50 -4.25 -2.24
C VAL A 113 -1.93 -4.49 -1.75
N LEU A 114 -2.15 -4.65 -0.45
CA LEU A 114 -3.50 -4.85 0.10
C LEU A 114 -4.40 -3.61 -0.04
N PRO A 115 -3.94 -2.37 0.23
CA PRO A 115 -4.66 -1.16 -0.13
C PRO A 115 -5.05 -1.10 -1.63
N LEU A 116 -4.12 -1.43 -2.52
CA LEU A 116 -4.38 -1.46 -3.96
C LEU A 116 -5.45 -2.50 -4.33
N LEU A 117 -5.31 -3.73 -3.85
CA LEU A 117 -6.30 -4.79 -4.04
C LEU A 117 -7.68 -4.35 -3.55
N THR A 118 -7.74 -3.79 -2.34
CA THR A 118 -8.99 -3.30 -1.71
C THR A 118 -9.64 -2.19 -2.54
N ALA A 119 -8.86 -1.30 -3.14
CA ALA A 119 -9.36 -0.25 -4.02
C ALA A 119 -10.02 -0.84 -5.29
N PHE A 120 -9.37 -1.81 -5.93
CA PHE A 120 -9.96 -2.53 -7.07
C PHE A 120 -11.24 -3.26 -6.67
N GLU A 121 -11.24 -4.01 -5.57
CA GLU A 121 -12.41 -4.74 -5.11
C GLU A 121 -13.58 -3.82 -4.78
N SER A 122 -13.33 -2.73 -4.06
CA SER A 122 -14.35 -1.74 -3.71
C SER A 122 -14.99 -1.14 -4.96
N PHE A 123 -14.17 -0.82 -5.96
CA PHE A 123 -14.64 -0.33 -7.25
C PHE A 123 -15.48 -1.39 -8.00
N ILE A 124 -14.97 -2.62 -8.12
CA ILE A 124 -15.63 -3.72 -8.84
C ILE A 124 -16.98 -4.04 -8.18
N LEU A 125 -16.99 -4.26 -6.86
CA LEU A 125 -18.19 -4.64 -6.12
C LEU A 125 -19.20 -3.49 -6.03
N GLY A 126 -18.74 -2.24 -5.93
CA GLY A 126 -19.59 -1.06 -6.08
C GLY A 126 -20.29 -1.02 -7.43
N SER A 127 -19.57 -1.34 -8.52
CA SER A 127 -20.16 -1.42 -9.86
C SER A 127 -21.19 -2.55 -10.03
N VAL A 128 -21.05 -3.66 -9.28
CA VAL A 128 -22.02 -4.76 -9.29
C VAL A 128 -23.33 -4.34 -8.63
N LEU A 129 -23.26 -3.56 -7.54
CA LEU A 129 -24.45 -3.01 -6.89
C LEU A 129 -25.18 -2.04 -7.83
N ASP A 130 -24.44 -1.19 -8.54
CA ASP A 130 -24.97 -0.22 -9.49
C ASP A 130 -25.72 -0.88 -10.68
N MET A 131 -25.32 -2.09 -11.10
CA MET A 131 -26.03 -2.86 -12.15
C MET A 131 -27.50 -3.16 -11.81
N SER A 132 -27.85 -3.15 -10.51
CA SER A 132 -29.20 -3.45 -10.04
C SER A 132 -30.05 -2.20 -9.75
N GLY A 133 -29.45 -1.01 -9.86
CA GLY A 133 -30.12 0.28 -9.70
C GLY A 133 -30.81 0.76 -10.97
N PRO A 134 -31.56 1.87 -10.89
CA PRO A 134 -32.07 2.56 -12.07
C PRO A 134 -30.91 3.04 -12.96
N THR A 135 -31.13 3.11 -14.27
CA THR A 135 -30.09 3.50 -15.26
C THR A 135 -29.42 4.84 -14.90
N VAL A 136 -30.18 5.79 -14.37
CA VAL A 136 -29.67 6.98 -13.69
C VAL A 136 -30.41 7.12 -12.36
N VAL A 137 -29.67 7.20 -11.25
CA VAL A 137 -30.24 7.35 -9.89
C VAL A 137 -30.83 8.76 -9.66
N TYR A 138 -30.36 9.72 -10.43
CA TYR A 138 -30.74 11.12 -10.34
C TYR A 138 -31.80 11.47 -11.38
N ASP A 139 -32.77 12.28 -10.99
CA ASP A 139 -33.79 12.82 -11.89
C ASP A 139 -33.92 14.34 -11.65
N PRO A 140 -33.37 15.18 -12.57
CA PRO A 140 -33.45 16.62 -12.43
C PRO A 140 -34.74 17.21 -13.01
N VAL A 141 -35.69 16.40 -13.50
CA VAL A 141 -36.91 16.89 -14.14
C VAL A 141 -37.68 17.84 -13.21
N GLY A 142 -38.03 19.02 -13.73
CA GLY A 142 -38.69 20.10 -12.99
C GLY A 142 -37.75 20.98 -12.15
N GLN A 143 -36.43 20.77 -12.24
CA GLN A 143 -35.41 21.57 -11.56
C GLN A 143 -34.34 22.11 -12.53
N GLU A 144 -34.66 22.19 -13.83
CA GLU A 144 -33.73 22.53 -14.90
C GLU A 144 -33.13 23.93 -14.74
N ASP A 145 -33.95 24.90 -14.33
CA ASP A 145 -33.51 26.28 -14.08
C ASP A 145 -32.49 26.35 -12.93
N ARG A 146 -32.62 25.46 -11.94
CA ARG A 146 -31.74 25.41 -10.76
C ARG A 146 -30.46 24.64 -11.04
N PHE A 147 -30.52 23.61 -11.89
CA PHE A 147 -29.38 22.73 -12.21
C PHE A 147 -29.16 22.56 -13.72
N PRO A 148 -28.92 23.66 -14.45
CA PRO A 148 -28.95 23.64 -15.92
C PRO A 148 -27.87 22.74 -16.54
N ARG A 149 -26.66 22.72 -15.97
CA ARG A 149 -25.55 21.89 -16.49
C ARG A 149 -25.79 20.40 -16.26
N PHE A 150 -26.32 20.03 -15.10
CA PHE A 150 -26.62 18.63 -14.78
C PHE A 150 -27.80 18.12 -15.62
N SER A 151 -28.84 18.93 -15.77
CA SER A 151 -30.00 18.63 -16.61
C SER A 151 -29.59 18.41 -18.08
N ALA A 152 -28.70 19.26 -18.61
CA ALA A 152 -28.16 19.07 -19.96
C ALA A 152 -27.39 17.74 -20.11
N ALA A 153 -26.57 17.36 -19.13
CA ALA A 153 -25.87 16.08 -19.13
C ALA A 153 -26.84 14.88 -19.03
N TYR A 154 -27.85 14.98 -18.17
CA TYR A 154 -28.91 13.99 -18.03
C TYR A 154 -29.68 13.78 -19.35
N SER A 155 -30.09 14.87 -20.01
CA SER A 155 -30.79 14.80 -21.31
C SER A 155 -29.90 14.18 -22.40
N ALA A 156 -28.61 14.52 -22.45
CA ALA A 156 -27.68 13.95 -23.42
C ALA A 156 -27.52 12.43 -23.26
N VAL A 157 -27.58 11.94 -22.02
CA VAL A 157 -27.55 10.51 -21.71
C VAL A 157 -28.84 9.82 -22.17
N GLN A 158 -30.00 10.41 -21.89
CA GLN A 158 -31.31 9.85 -22.29
C GLN A 158 -31.49 9.82 -23.82
N GLN A 159 -30.94 10.80 -24.54
CA GLN A 159 -31.00 10.87 -26.00
C GLN A 159 -30.12 9.83 -26.70
N ARG A 160 -29.04 9.37 -26.04
CA ARG A 160 -28.23 8.26 -26.55
C ARG A 160 -29.01 6.96 -26.37
N GLN A 161 -29.79 6.58 -27.40
CA GLN A 161 -30.32 5.23 -27.52
C GLN A 161 -29.14 4.25 -27.56
N SER A 162 -28.92 3.53 -26.47
CA SER A 162 -27.86 2.56 -26.31
C SER A 162 -28.41 1.41 -25.51
N ASP A 163 -28.35 0.19 -26.06
CA ASP A 163 -28.71 -1.03 -25.34
C ASP A 163 -27.71 -1.32 -24.20
N ASP A 164 -26.54 -0.65 -24.18
CA ASP A 164 -25.54 -0.76 -23.13
C ASP A 164 -25.89 0.10 -21.90
N PRO A 165 -26.13 -0.53 -20.71
CA PRO A 165 -26.44 0.17 -19.49
C PRO A 165 -25.35 1.17 -19.08
N ILE A 166 -25.75 2.31 -18.50
CA ILE A 166 -24.81 3.33 -17.98
C ILE A 166 -23.85 2.72 -16.96
N ALA A 167 -24.32 1.80 -16.11
CA ALA A 167 -23.50 1.10 -15.14
C ALA A 167 -22.33 0.33 -15.78
N THR A 168 -22.51 -0.25 -16.98
CA THR A 168 -21.42 -0.93 -17.71
C THR A 168 -20.41 0.09 -18.23
N ARG A 169 -20.86 1.19 -18.82
CA ARG A 169 -19.97 2.26 -19.29
C ARG A 169 -19.21 2.94 -18.16
N ALA A 170 -19.88 3.17 -17.03
CA ALA A 170 -19.27 3.71 -15.82
C ALA A 170 -18.19 2.78 -15.28
N PHE A 171 -18.47 1.47 -15.23
CA PHE A 171 -17.47 0.47 -14.86
C PHE A 171 -16.25 0.49 -15.80
N GLU A 172 -16.45 0.41 -17.11
CA GLU A 172 -15.33 0.38 -18.06
C GLU A 172 -14.50 1.68 -18.00
N ARG A 173 -15.16 2.84 -17.83
CA ARG A 173 -14.48 4.13 -17.68
C ARG A 173 -13.67 4.20 -16.38
N GLY A 174 -14.27 3.81 -15.25
CA GLY A 174 -13.60 3.82 -13.96
C GLY A 174 -12.47 2.81 -13.88
N LEU A 175 -12.63 1.63 -14.47
CA LEU A 175 -11.58 0.61 -14.54
C LEU A 175 -10.38 1.13 -15.33
N ALA A 176 -10.60 1.76 -16.48
CA ALA A 176 -9.52 2.35 -17.28
C ALA A 176 -8.76 3.43 -16.49
N MET A 177 -9.45 4.26 -15.72
CA MET A 177 -8.82 5.27 -14.86
C MET A 177 -8.00 4.63 -13.73
N LEU A 178 -8.57 3.62 -13.05
CA LEU A 178 -7.88 2.94 -11.95
C LEU A 178 -6.63 2.20 -12.45
N VAL A 179 -6.72 1.51 -13.58
CA VAL A 179 -5.59 0.80 -14.20
C VAL A 179 -4.50 1.78 -14.66
N ALA A 180 -4.88 2.93 -15.23
CA ALA A 180 -3.91 3.96 -15.63
C ALA A 180 -3.09 4.49 -14.43
N SER A 181 -3.67 4.46 -13.23
CA SER A 181 -3.01 4.82 -11.97
C SER A 181 -2.46 3.61 -11.20
N ALA A 182 -2.61 2.38 -11.70
CA ALA A 182 -2.25 1.15 -11.00
C ALA A 182 -0.79 0.72 -11.22
N ARG A 183 0.06 1.66 -11.61
CA ARG A 183 1.51 1.52 -11.42
C ARG A 183 1.89 2.34 -10.19
N PRO A 184 2.92 1.93 -9.44
CA PRO A 184 3.51 2.84 -8.47
C PRO A 184 3.80 4.16 -9.21
N GLU A 185 3.22 5.26 -8.72
CA GLU A 185 3.57 6.60 -9.22
C GLU A 185 5.09 6.72 -9.20
N GLY A 186 5.66 7.51 -10.11
CA GLY A 186 7.10 7.72 -10.27
C GLY A 186 7.82 8.33 -9.06
N ARG A 187 7.70 7.74 -7.87
CA ARG A 187 8.86 7.53 -7.02
C ARG A 187 9.81 6.73 -7.89
N GLU A 188 10.81 7.41 -8.42
CA GLU A 188 12.03 6.78 -8.90
C GLU A 188 12.31 5.59 -7.98
N ARG A 189 12.64 4.42 -8.56
CA ARG A 189 13.21 3.33 -7.76
C ARG A 189 14.17 4.00 -6.76
N PRO A 190 14.04 3.79 -5.44
CA PRO A 190 14.96 4.40 -4.49
C PRO A 190 16.36 4.17 -5.04
N SER A 191 17.07 5.25 -5.32
CA SER A 191 18.36 5.19 -6.00
C SER A 191 19.17 4.11 -5.29
N THR A 192 19.52 3.03 -5.99
CA THR A 192 20.35 1.98 -5.40
C THR A 192 21.79 2.45 -5.24
N THR A 193 22.10 3.63 -5.80
CA THR A 193 23.40 4.28 -5.71
C THR A 193 23.41 5.18 -4.48
N PRO A 194 24.32 4.94 -3.52
CA PRO A 194 24.56 5.89 -2.44
C PRO A 194 25.01 7.25 -2.98
N LEU A 195 24.81 8.29 -2.18
CA LEU A 195 25.27 9.65 -2.46
C LEU A 195 26.79 9.63 -2.76
N PRO A 196 27.24 10.08 -3.96
CA PRO A 196 28.60 9.83 -4.45
C PRO A 196 29.74 10.35 -3.56
N ASP A 197 29.49 11.47 -2.87
CA ASP A 197 30.43 12.18 -2.00
C ASP A 197 30.16 11.93 -0.51
N ALA A 198 29.28 10.98 -0.15
CA ALA A 198 28.91 10.71 1.24
C ALA A 198 30.10 10.40 2.15
N ALA A 199 31.11 9.68 1.64
CA ALA A 199 32.31 9.38 2.42
C ALA A 199 33.10 10.65 2.77
N GLU A 200 33.19 11.62 1.84
CA GLU A 200 33.88 12.88 2.06
C GLU A 200 33.11 13.78 3.03
N LEU A 201 31.78 13.83 2.89
CA LEU A 201 30.89 14.56 3.78
C LEU A 201 30.96 14.01 5.21
N ALA A 202 30.89 12.68 5.38
CA ALA A 202 31.02 12.05 6.68
C ALA A 202 32.36 12.36 7.35
N ARG A 203 33.45 12.29 6.59
CA ARG A 203 34.80 12.63 7.07
C ARG A 203 34.88 14.09 7.50
N ALA A 204 34.30 15.02 6.75
CA ALA A 204 34.25 16.43 7.10
C ALA A 204 33.47 16.67 8.40
N VAL A 205 32.37 15.95 8.64
CA VAL A 205 31.61 16.02 9.90
C VAL A 205 32.45 15.52 11.08
N VAL A 206 33.18 14.40 10.93
CA VAL A 206 34.07 13.90 11.99
C VAL A 206 35.23 14.88 12.26
N ASP A 207 35.85 15.41 11.21
CA ASP A 207 36.91 16.43 11.32
C ASP A 207 36.40 17.73 11.99
N ALA A 208 35.13 18.08 11.78
CA ALA A 208 34.47 19.21 12.44
C ALA A 208 34.23 18.94 13.92
N HIS A 209 33.86 17.70 14.30
CA HIS A 209 33.75 17.33 15.71
C HIS A 209 35.10 17.44 16.43
N ALA A 210 36.14 16.84 15.84
CA ALA A 210 37.49 16.87 16.40
C ALA A 210 38.04 18.30 16.55
N GLY A 211 37.67 19.19 15.64
CA GLY A 211 38.07 20.59 15.66
C GLY A 211 37.14 21.53 16.44
N GLY A 212 36.07 21.03 17.05
CA GLY A 212 35.10 21.84 17.79
C GLY A 212 34.29 22.82 16.92
N ARG A 213 34.12 22.52 15.63
CA ARG A 213 33.43 23.38 14.64
C ARG A 213 31.94 23.06 14.56
N TRP A 214 31.23 23.20 15.68
CA TRP A 214 29.83 22.77 15.83
C TRP A 214 28.86 23.42 14.84
N ALA A 215 29.05 24.71 14.56
CA ALA A 215 28.24 25.45 13.58
C ALA A 215 28.34 24.87 12.16
N GLU A 216 29.48 24.28 11.76
CA GLU A 216 29.63 23.63 10.45
C GLU A 216 28.80 22.34 10.36
N ILE A 217 28.62 21.65 11.49
CA ILE A 217 27.84 20.42 11.59
C ILE A 217 26.35 20.75 11.58
N THR A 218 25.90 21.69 12.43
CA THR A 218 24.48 22.07 12.53
C THR A 218 23.98 22.80 11.29
N ALA A 219 24.85 23.45 10.51
CA ALA A 219 24.49 24.03 9.22
C ALA A 219 23.96 22.97 8.24
N GLN A 220 24.49 21.74 8.31
CA GLN A 220 24.11 20.63 7.43
C GLN A 220 22.88 19.84 7.91
N PHE A 221 22.35 20.14 9.10
CA PHE A 221 21.20 19.42 9.63
C PHE A 221 19.91 19.71 8.85
N ASP A 222 19.10 18.68 8.64
CA ASP A 222 17.71 18.85 8.24
C ASP A 222 16.89 19.52 9.36
N ASP A 223 15.65 19.92 9.05
CA ASP A 223 14.79 20.63 10.00
C ASP A 223 14.52 19.82 11.29
N THR A 224 14.51 18.49 11.20
CA THR A 224 14.26 17.61 12.34
C THR A 224 15.49 17.56 13.25
N MET A 225 16.67 17.33 12.67
CA MET A 225 17.94 17.33 13.39
C MET A 225 18.21 18.68 14.07
N ARG A 226 17.93 19.79 13.36
CA ARG A 226 18.11 21.16 13.89
C ARG A 226 17.22 21.46 15.10
N ALA A 227 16.04 20.84 15.17
CA ALA A 227 15.14 20.96 16.31
C ALA A 227 15.58 20.10 17.52
N GLY A 228 16.32 19.02 17.28
CA GLY A 228 16.65 18.00 18.29
C GLY A 228 18.06 18.08 18.87
N LEU A 229 19.04 18.58 18.11
CA LEU A 229 20.45 18.58 18.51
C LEU A 229 21.11 19.95 18.26
N THR A 230 21.52 20.60 19.35
CA THR A 230 22.13 21.93 19.35
C THR A 230 23.66 21.86 19.29
N GLU A 231 24.31 22.99 19.00
CA GLU A 231 25.77 23.11 19.08
C GLU A 231 26.30 22.80 20.50
N GLU A 232 25.58 23.25 21.53
CA GLU A 232 25.90 22.93 22.93
C GLU A 232 25.78 21.43 23.20
N GLY A 233 24.72 20.78 22.71
CA GLY A 233 24.54 19.33 22.86
C GLY A 233 25.63 18.52 22.13
N LEU A 234 26.10 18.97 20.96
CA LEU A 234 27.24 18.37 20.27
C LEU A 234 28.54 18.53 21.08
N ALA A 235 28.78 19.72 21.63
CA ALA A 235 29.96 20.00 22.45
C ALA A 235 29.98 19.15 23.73
N GLU A 236 28.84 19.06 24.42
CA GLU A 236 28.68 18.22 25.62
C GLU A 236 28.89 16.74 25.31
N GLY A 237 28.27 16.24 24.23
CA GLY A 237 28.42 14.85 23.81
C GLY A 237 29.86 14.49 23.44
N TRP A 238 30.57 15.39 22.75
CA TRP A 238 31.97 15.18 22.41
C TRP A 238 32.89 15.23 23.64
N ALA A 239 32.66 16.19 24.55
CA ALA A 239 33.40 16.27 25.81
C ALA A 239 33.18 15.02 26.68
N TYR A 240 31.96 14.47 26.68
CA TYR A 240 31.66 13.21 27.36
C TYR A 240 32.48 12.05 26.78
N LEU A 241 32.53 11.92 25.44
CA LEU A 241 33.35 10.88 24.78
C LEU A 241 34.83 11.03 25.08
N ALA A 242 35.37 12.26 25.00
CA ALA A 242 36.76 12.52 25.33
C ALA A 242 37.09 12.24 26.80
N GLY A 243 36.15 12.49 27.71
CA GLY A 243 36.28 12.12 29.12
C GLY A 243 36.27 10.61 29.37
N LEU A 244 35.66 9.84 28.47
CA LEU A 244 35.49 8.39 28.61
C LEU A 244 36.64 7.60 27.97
N ALA A 245 37.15 8.06 26.83
CA ALA A 245 38.13 7.34 26.02
C ALA A 245 39.39 8.15 25.69
N GLY A 246 39.59 9.33 26.29
CA GLY A 246 40.75 10.18 26.04
C GLY A 246 40.65 10.97 24.73
N ALA A 247 41.77 11.51 24.26
CA ALA A 247 41.78 12.35 23.07
C ALA A 247 41.46 11.56 21.79
N TYR A 248 40.76 12.22 20.85
CA TYR A 248 40.56 11.70 19.50
C TYR A 248 41.88 11.71 18.73
N GLU A 249 42.23 10.58 18.09
CA GLU A 249 43.49 10.43 17.36
C GLU A 249 43.31 10.45 15.84
N ARG A 250 42.38 9.64 15.31
CA ARG A 250 42.14 9.49 13.85
C ARG A 250 40.83 8.78 13.55
N HIS A 251 40.38 8.85 12.29
CA HIS A 251 39.31 8.02 11.73
C HIS A 251 39.85 7.08 10.65
N GLY A 252 39.13 5.98 10.42
CA GLY A 252 39.40 5.01 9.36
C GLY A 252 38.58 5.26 8.11
N ASP A 253 38.63 4.30 7.18
CA ASP A 253 37.86 4.35 5.94
C ASP A 253 36.36 4.36 6.22
N THR A 254 35.63 5.19 5.47
CA THR A 254 34.18 5.32 5.62
C THR A 254 33.47 4.34 4.71
N ALA A 255 32.73 3.39 5.30
CA ALA A 255 31.81 2.54 4.56
C ALA A 255 30.53 3.32 4.23
N VAL A 256 30.03 3.18 3.00
CA VAL A 256 28.85 3.88 2.50
C VAL A 256 27.83 2.85 2.02
N VAL A 257 26.62 2.91 2.55
CA VAL A 257 25.53 1.99 2.21
C VAL A 257 24.26 2.78 1.93
N ARG A 258 23.53 2.41 0.87
CA ARG A 258 22.17 2.92 0.65
C ARG A 258 21.20 2.15 1.53
N ALA A 259 20.34 2.86 2.26
CA ALA A 259 19.28 2.28 3.06
C ALA A 259 17.96 3.04 2.83
N GLY A 260 17.12 2.51 1.93
CA GLY A 260 15.88 3.18 1.50
C GLY A 260 16.17 4.51 0.80
N ASP A 261 15.60 5.60 1.33
CA ASP A 261 15.76 6.96 0.81
C ASP A 261 16.99 7.69 1.37
N PHE A 262 17.86 7.00 2.09
CA PHE A 262 19.02 7.58 2.74
C PHE A 262 20.32 6.92 2.34
N THR A 263 21.40 7.69 2.43
CA THR A 263 22.76 7.17 2.41
C THR A 263 23.31 7.14 3.84
N VAL A 264 23.65 5.96 4.33
CA VAL A 264 24.20 5.77 5.68
C VAL A 264 25.70 5.52 5.56
N THR A 265 26.48 6.32 6.27
CA THR A 265 27.92 6.16 6.38
C THR A 265 28.30 5.60 7.73
N THR A 266 29.36 4.81 7.76
CA THR A 266 29.93 4.23 8.98
C THR A 266 31.43 4.48 8.97
N THR A 267 31.92 5.30 9.89
CA THR A 267 33.32 5.73 9.96
C THR A 267 33.91 5.28 11.31
N PRO A 268 34.89 4.35 11.32
CA PRO A 268 35.62 3.99 12.53
C PRO A 268 36.38 5.20 13.09
N MET A 269 36.38 5.36 14.41
CA MET A 269 37.03 6.45 15.13
C MET A 269 37.90 5.87 16.24
N VAL A 270 39.15 6.33 16.30
CA VAL A 270 40.16 5.88 17.27
C VAL A 270 40.42 7.00 18.27
N PHE A 271 40.34 6.66 19.55
CA PHE A 271 40.70 7.52 20.68
C PHE A 271 41.78 6.84 21.52
N GLU A 272 42.48 7.59 22.38
CA GLU A 272 43.59 7.09 23.22
C GLU A 272 43.26 5.81 24.01
N ALA A 273 42.02 5.67 24.48
CA ALA A 273 41.55 4.59 25.33
C ALA A 273 40.16 4.05 24.91
N GLY A 274 39.90 3.95 23.61
CA GLY A 274 38.70 3.29 23.09
C GLY A 274 38.39 3.58 21.62
N ASP A 275 37.71 2.65 20.97
CA ASP A 275 37.27 2.81 19.57
C ASP A 275 35.75 2.98 19.49
N PHE A 276 35.34 3.91 18.63
CA PHE A 276 33.94 4.22 18.35
C PHE A 276 33.66 4.17 16.84
N VAL A 277 32.40 4.33 16.50
CA VAL A 277 31.94 4.40 15.13
C VAL A 277 31.01 5.60 14.99
N ALA A 278 31.35 6.53 14.11
CA ALA A 278 30.41 7.55 13.66
C ALA A 278 29.49 6.96 12.60
N ARG A 279 28.17 7.01 12.86
CA ARG A 279 27.14 6.67 11.89
C ARG A 279 26.37 7.92 11.52
N ILE A 280 26.41 8.29 10.24
CA ILE A 280 25.78 9.51 9.72
C ILE A 280 24.82 9.13 8.61
N THR A 281 23.62 9.67 8.66
CA THR A 281 22.56 9.42 7.68
C THR A 281 22.33 10.70 6.88
N PHE A 282 22.56 10.64 5.58
CA PHE A 282 22.36 11.73 4.63
C PHE A 282 21.11 11.52 3.78
N ARG A 283 20.43 12.62 3.47
CA ARG A 283 19.45 12.71 2.39
C ARG A 283 20.16 12.99 1.06
N ASP A 284 19.42 12.86 -0.03
CA ASP A 284 19.94 13.11 -1.39
C ASP A 284 20.24 14.60 -1.66
N ASP A 285 19.75 15.52 -0.82
CA ASP A 285 20.10 16.94 -0.85
C ASP A 285 21.35 17.30 -0.01
N HIS A 286 22.09 16.28 0.45
CA HIS A 286 23.27 16.36 1.33
C HIS A 286 22.98 16.82 2.77
N THR A 287 21.72 16.96 3.19
CA THR A 287 21.41 17.26 4.59
C THR A 287 21.55 16.02 5.48
N ILE A 288 21.98 16.24 6.72
CA ILE A 288 22.11 15.21 7.74
C ILE A 288 20.73 15.01 8.41
N ALA A 289 20.21 13.79 8.30
CA ALA A 289 18.99 13.34 8.94
C ALA A 289 19.24 12.49 10.20
N GLY A 290 20.49 12.10 10.45
CA GLY A 290 20.87 11.36 11.65
C GLY A 290 22.38 11.39 11.88
N LEU A 291 22.80 11.49 13.14
CA LEU A 291 24.20 11.50 13.56
C LEU A 291 24.30 10.77 14.90
N TYR A 292 25.11 9.71 14.93
CA TYR A 292 25.33 8.89 16.12
C TYR A 292 26.80 8.56 16.27
N ILE A 293 27.32 8.58 17.49
CA ILE A 293 28.60 7.97 17.85
C ILE A 293 28.29 6.76 18.71
N LEU A 294 28.66 5.58 18.21
CA LEU A 294 28.34 4.29 18.80
C LEU A 294 29.63 3.61 19.26
N ASN A 295 29.54 2.74 20.27
CA ASN A 295 30.66 1.86 20.62
C ASN A 295 31.00 0.96 19.43
N HIS A 296 32.29 0.74 19.17
CA HIS A 296 32.74 -0.17 18.13
C HIS A 296 32.40 -1.62 18.52
N ASP A 297 31.37 -2.21 17.91
CA ASP A 297 30.99 -3.61 18.12
C ASP A 297 31.61 -4.48 17.00
N PRO A 298 32.59 -5.34 17.27
CA PRO A 298 33.34 -6.09 16.25
C PRO A 298 32.51 -7.11 15.46
N LYS A 299 31.21 -7.29 15.77
CA LYS A 299 30.33 -8.28 15.12
C LYS A 299 29.56 -7.80 13.89
N THR A 300 29.73 -6.55 13.46
CA THR A 300 29.01 -6.00 12.27
C THR A 300 29.89 -5.81 11.04
N SER A 301 31.09 -6.40 11.00
CA SER A 301 31.94 -6.47 9.82
C SER A 301 31.89 -7.87 9.19
N GLU A 302 30.79 -8.19 8.49
CA GLU A 302 30.70 -9.26 7.48
C GLU A 302 29.60 -8.94 6.47
#